data_AF-A0A9X1TA32-F1
#
_entry.id   AF-A0A9X1TA32-F1
#
_cell.length_a   1.000
_cell.length_b   1.000
_cell.length_c   1.000
_cell.angle_alpha   90.00
_cell.angle_beta   90.00
_cell.angle_gamma   90.00
#
_symmetry.space_group_name_H-M   'P 1'
#
loop_
_entity.id
_entity.type
_entity.pdbx_description
1 polymer ?
#
loop_
_entity_poly.entity_id
_entity_poly.type
_entity_poly.pdbx_seq_one_letter_code
_entity_poly.pdbx_strand_id
1 'polypeptide(L)'
;MFSEISQELKARMLLDARKEIYQPCFDAIAKKMVRNGLIVADNATDQFQALEAMINNALADPRFDCLTVPIGNGEFICRRK
;
A
#
# COMPACT_ATOMS: atom_id res chain seq x y z
N MET A 1 -15.33 -11.80 -10.39
CA MET A 1 -15.23 -10.32 -10.28
C MET A 1 -13.79 -9.88 -9.97
N PHE A 2 -12.75 -10.51 -10.52
CA PHE A 2 -11.35 -10.07 -10.39
C PHE A 2 -10.51 -10.40 -11.64
N SER A 3 -11.15 -10.68 -12.78
CA SER A 3 -10.48 -11.15 -14.00
C SER A 3 -10.23 -10.07 -15.07
N GLU A 4 -10.51 -8.79 -14.78
CA GLU A 4 -10.47 -7.73 -15.81
C GLU A 4 -9.79 -6.44 -15.32
N ILE A 5 -8.72 -6.51 -14.54
CA ILE A 5 -7.85 -5.33 -14.36
C ILE A 5 -6.86 -5.31 -15.53
N SER A 6 -7.31 -4.67 -16.60
CA SER A 6 -6.63 -4.47 -17.88
C SER A 6 -5.28 -3.76 -17.74
N GLN A 7 -4.25 -4.36 -18.34
CA GLN A 7 -3.11 -3.88 -19.14
C GLN A 7 -2.65 -2.40 -19.19
N GLU A 8 -3.12 -1.46 -18.36
CA GLU A 8 -2.58 -0.10 -18.27
C GLU A 8 -2.37 0.32 -16.81
N LEU A 9 -1.39 -0.29 -16.14
CA LEU A 9 -1.15 -0.05 -14.74
C LEU A 9 -0.36 1.26 -14.50
N LYS A 10 -1.01 2.43 -14.62
CA LYS A 10 -0.55 3.68 -13.97
C LYS A 10 -0.89 3.66 -12.47
N ALA A 11 -0.63 2.53 -11.79
CA ALA A 11 -1.35 2.13 -10.57
C ALA A 11 -1.27 3.15 -9.44
N ARG A 12 -2.44 3.62 -9.05
CA ARG A 12 -2.74 4.17 -7.73
C ARG A 12 -3.67 3.16 -7.08
N MET A 13 -3.22 2.48 -6.04
CA MET A 13 -3.99 1.46 -5.35
C MET A 13 -4.32 1.92 -3.94
N LEU A 14 -5.61 1.96 -3.62
CA LEU A 14 -6.11 2.13 -2.26
C LEU A 14 -6.36 0.75 -1.67
N LEU A 15 -5.74 0.47 -0.53
CA LEU A 15 -6.02 -0.69 0.30
C LEU A 15 -7.03 -0.27 1.36
N ASP A 16 -8.29 -0.57 1.08
CA ASP A 16 -9.42 -0.49 2.01
C ASP A 16 -10.05 -1.90 2.04
N ALA A 17 -9.55 -2.72 2.95
CA ALA A 17 -9.94 -4.10 3.08
C ALA A 17 -9.87 -4.56 4.54
N ARG A 18 -10.10 -5.86 4.76
CA ARG A 18 -9.80 -6.44 6.08
C ARG A 18 -8.29 -6.43 6.31
N LYS A 19 -7.86 -6.05 7.51
CA LYS A 19 -6.44 -5.71 7.76
C LYS A 19 -5.50 -6.90 7.60
N GLU A 20 -6.00 -8.13 7.77
CA GLU A 20 -5.21 -9.37 7.65
C GLU A 20 -4.70 -9.62 6.23
N ILE A 21 -5.30 -8.98 5.22
CA ILE A 21 -4.89 -9.12 3.82
C ILE A 21 -3.98 -7.99 3.32
N TYR A 22 -3.66 -6.99 4.15
CA TYR A 22 -2.88 -5.83 3.71
C TYR A 22 -1.46 -6.21 3.29
N GLN A 23 -0.80 -7.07 4.08
CA GLN A 23 0.53 -7.59 3.75
C GLN A 23 0.51 -8.43 2.46
N PRO A 24 -0.34 -9.47 2.32
CA PRO A 24 -0.47 -10.21 1.06
C PRO A 24 -0.77 -9.31 -0.15
N CYS A 25 -1.63 -8.29 0.01
CA CYS A 25 -1.91 -7.33 -1.04
C CYS A 25 -0.66 -6.54 -1.41
N PHE A 26 0.04 -5.97 -0.43
CA PHE A 26 1.28 -5.24 -0.67
C PHE A 26 2.30 -6.08 -1.45
N ASP A 27 2.53 -7.33 -1.05
CA ASP A 27 3.47 -8.22 -1.73
C ASP A 27 3.11 -8.50 -3.19
N ALA A 28 1.81 -8.65 -3.48
CA ALA A 28 1.30 -8.90 -4.82
C ALA A 28 1.43 -7.66 -5.72
N ILE A 29 1.20 -6.47 -5.16
CA ILE A 29 1.19 -5.20 -5.89
C ILE A 29 2.59 -4.63 -6.05
N ALA A 30 3.43 -4.69 -5.01
CA ALA A 30 4.75 -4.06 -4.98
C ALA A 30 5.65 -4.51 -6.13
N LYS A 31 5.52 -5.77 -6.55
CA LYS A 31 6.26 -6.35 -7.69
C LYS A 31 5.81 -5.83 -9.05
N LYS A 32 4.56 -5.36 -9.16
CA LYS A 32 3.92 -4.90 -10.40
C LYS A 32 3.82 -3.38 -10.49
N MET A 33 4.22 -2.67 -9.43
CA MET A 33 4.07 -1.22 -9.35
C MET A 33 5.02 -0.50 -10.30
N VAL A 34 4.47 0.35 -11.16
CA VAL A 34 5.24 1.21 -12.05
C VAL A 34 5.91 2.36 -11.28
N ARG A 35 6.97 2.92 -11.84
CA ARG A 35 7.61 4.14 -11.29
C ARG A 35 6.57 5.25 -11.09
N ASN A 36 6.66 5.94 -9.97
CA ASN A 36 5.70 6.94 -9.47
C ASN A 36 4.30 6.43 -9.13
N GLY A 37 4.06 5.11 -9.21
CA GLY A 37 2.82 4.51 -8.72
C GLY A 37 2.68 4.67 -7.20
N LEU A 38 1.44 4.73 -6.73
CA LEU A 38 1.10 4.96 -5.33
C LEU A 38 0.36 3.77 -4.74
N ILE A 39 0.75 3.38 -3.53
CA ILE A 39 -0.02 2.49 -2.65
C ILE A 39 -0.46 3.34 -1.46
N VAL A 40 -1.73 3.30 -1.11
CA VAL A 40 -2.28 4.01 0.06
C VAL A 40 -3.00 2.98 0.94
N ALA A 41 -2.71 2.98 2.23
CA ALA A 41 -3.33 2.13 3.22
C ALA A 41 -3.98 2.98 4.32
N ASP A 42 -5.28 2.80 4.49
CA ASP A 42 -6.11 3.55 5.42
C ASP A 42 -5.99 3.05 6.88
N ASN A 43 -6.36 3.91 7.82
CA ASN A 43 -6.35 3.67 9.26
C ASN A 43 -4.97 3.30 9.82
N ALA A 44 -3.90 3.81 9.22
CA ALA A 44 -2.52 3.46 9.58
C ALA A 44 -2.12 3.92 10.98
N THR A 45 -2.85 4.85 11.60
CA THR A 45 -2.62 5.25 13.00
C THR A 45 -3.42 4.37 13.96
N ASP A 46 -4.73 4.25 13.77
CA ASP A 46 -5.62 3.50 14.69
C ASP A 46 -5.40 1.98 14.62
N GLN A 47 -5.04 1.47 13.45
CA GLN A 47 -4.82 0.05 13.18
C GLN A 47 -3.35 -0.27 12.96
N PHE A 48 -2.44 0.58 13.46
CA PHE A 48 -1.00 0.44 13.24
C PHE A 48 -0.51 -0.99 13.50
N GLN A 49 -0.90 -1.60 14.62
CA GLN A 49 -0.45 -2.95 14.98
C GLN A 49 -0.89 -4.02 13.98
N ALA A 50 -2.07 -3.88 13.36
CA ALA A 50 -2.54 -4.79 12.33
C ALA A 50 -1.82 -4.57 10.99
N LEU A 51 -1.36 -3.34 10.72
CA LEU A 51 -0.63 -2.98 9.51
C LEU A 51 0.89 -3.07 9.66
N GLU A 52 1.41 -3.29 10.87
CA GLU A 52 2.83 -3.15 11.22
C GLU A 52 3.73 -3.95 10.28
N ALA A 53 3.36 -5.19 9.96
CA ALA A 53 4.11 -6.02 9.03
C ALA A 53 4.24 -5.36 7.65
N MET A 54 3.14 -4.82 7.12
CA MET A 54 3.11 -4.18 5.81
C MET A 54 3.87 -2.86 5.81
N ILE A 55 3.68 -2.05 6.86
CA ILE A 55 4.39 -0.78 7.03
C ILE A 55 5.91 -1.02 7.11
N ASN A 56 6.35 -1.95 7.96
CA ASN A 56 7.77 -2.27 8.12
C ASN A 56 8.38 -2.82 6.81
N ASN A 57 7.66 -3.68 6.11
CA ASN A 57 8.12 -4.20 4.81
C ASN A 57 8.23 -3.09 3.76
N ALA A 58 7.25 -2.19 3.69
CA ALA A 58 7.30 -1.06 2.76
C ALA A 58 8.40 -0.05 3.11
N LEU A 59 8.64 0.22 4.39
CA LEU A 59 9.71 1.09 4.86
C LEU A 59 11.11 0.50 4.61
N ALA A 60 11.25 -0.83 4.72
CA ALA A 60 12.50 -1.53 4.44
C ALA A 60 12.79 -1.70 2.94
N ASP A 61 11.77 -1.60 2.08
CA ASP A 61 11.92 -1.78 0.64
C ASP A 61 12.48 -0.52 -0.03
N PRO A 62 13.75 -0.53 -0.50
CA PRO A 62 14.40 0.66 -1.06
C PRO A 62 13.72 1.18 -2.33
N ARG A 63 12.83 0.36 -2.93
CA ARG A 63 12.03 0.67 -4.11
C ARG A 63 10.97 1.75 -3.88
N PHE A 64 10.61 2.01 -2.63
CA PHE A 64 9.54 2.94 -2.27
C PHE A 64 10.07 4.13 -1.44
N ASP A 65 9.38 5.27 -1.59
CA ASP A 65 9.36 6.34 -0.60
C ASP A 65 8.06 6.22 0.18
N CYS A 66 8.12 6.25 1.51
CA CYS A 66 6.97 6.00 2.37
C CYS A 66 6.79 7.13 3.38
N LEU A 67 5.54 7.49 3.68
CA LEU A 67 5.19 8.44 4.73
C LEU A 67 3.78 8.16 5.25
N THR A 68 3.54 8.48 6.53
CA THR A 68 2.18 8.48 7.10
C THR A 68 1.69 9.92 7.22
N VAL A 69 0.52 10.23 6.68
CA VAL A 69 -0.15 11.53 6.90
C VAL A 69 -1.28 11.39 7.91
N PRO A 70 -1.46 12.35 8.83
CA PRO A 70 -2.54 12.32 9.83
C PRO A 70 -3.85 12.87 9.24
N ILE A 71 -4.33 12.27 8.16
CA ILE A 71 -5.65 12.56 7.58
C ILE A 71 -6.59 11.42 8.00
N GLY A 72 -7.77 11.75 8.52
CA GLY A 72 -8.67 10.75 9.09
C GLY A 72 -7.99 9.97 10.22
N ASN A 73 -8.00 8.64 10.14
CA ASN A 73 -7.36 7.73 11.09
C ASN A 73 -5.91 7.34 10.68
N GLY A 74 -5.29 8.17 9.84
CA GLY A 74 -3.95 7.99 9.31
C GLY A 74 -3.94 7.28 7.97
N GLU A 75 -3.22 7.84 7.00
CA GLU A 75 -3.01 7.24 5.68
C GLU A 75 -1.51 6.95 5.51
N PHE A 76 -1.16 5.67 5.35
CA PHE A 76 0.20 5.28 4.99
C PHE A 76 0.34 5.23 3.47
N ILE A 77 1.25 6.04 2.94
CA ILE A 77 1.42 6.26 1.51
C ILE A 77 2.81 5.78 1.09
N CYS A 78 2.87 4.93 0.07
CA CYS A 78 4.09 4.49 -0.58
C CYS A 78 4.11 4.94 -2.04
N ARG A 79 5.18 5.63 -2.47
CA ARG A 79 5.46 5.96 -3.86
C ARG A 79 6.59 5.10 -4.40
N ARG A 80 6.40 4.45 -5.54
CA ARG A 80 7.48 3.74 -6.23
C ARG A 80 8.48 4.73 -6.84
N LYS A 81 9.77 4.58 -6.55
CA LYS A 81 10.86 5.41 -7.10
C LYS A 81 11.12 5.20 -8.59
#